data_AF-A0A0R3PQ94-F1
#
_entry.id   AF-A0A0R3PQ94-F1
#
_cell.length_a   1.000
_cell.length_b   1.000
_cell.length_c   1.000
_cell.angle_alpha   90.00
_cell.angle_beta   90.00
_cell.angle_gamma   90.00
#
_symmetry.space_group_name_H-M   'P 1'
#
loop_
_entity.id
_entity.type
_entity.pdbx_description
1 polymer ?
#
loop_
_entity_poly.entity_id
_entity_poly.type
_entity_poly.pdbx_seq_one_letter_code
_entity_poly.pdbx_strand_id
1 'polypeptide(L)'
;MYDMGMARVFLDDEGYHRPPRSHAGMRGTEEWSSLNAEIGRDQWYLRTLGRDDTPDYFYLAMILQESTGRVKKTQKPESVNYKKAMTEISLLEREFF
;
A
#
# COMPACT_ATOMS: atom_id res chain seq x y z
N MET A 1 10.12 4.66 2.44
CA MET A 1 9.32 5.86 2.08
C MET A 1 10.17 6.68 1.15
N TYR A 2 9.66 7.01 -0.04
CA TYR A 2 10.38 7.74 -1.07
C TYR A 2 9.56 8.98 -1.47
N ASP A 3 10.20 9.93 -2.14
CA ASP A 3 9.63 11.21 -2.59
C ASP A 3 9.08 12.12 -1.47
N MET A 4 9.99 12.92 -0.90
CA MET A 4 9.66 13.94 0.11
C MET A 4 9.36 15.31 -0.51
N GLY A 5 9.19 15.40 -1.84
CA GLY A 5 9.02 16.67 -2.55
C GLY A 5 7.78 17.48 -2.15
N MET A 6 6.78 16.81 -1.57
CA MET A 6 5.55 17.45 -1.06
C MET A 6 5.46 17.49 0.47
N ALA A 7 6.48 16.98 1.18
CA ALA A 7 6.49 17.05 2.63
C ALA A 7 6.59 18.50 3.10
N ARG A 8 5.85 18.83 4.16
CA ARG A 8 5.83 20.18 4.75
C ARG A 8 6.19 20.10 6.23
N VAL A 9 7.08 20.98 6.67
CA VAL A 9 7.37 21.13 8.10
C VAL A 9 6.13 21.69 8.80
N PHE A 10 5.65 20.94 9.80
CA PHE A 10 4.44 21.27 10.54
C PHE A 10 4.70 21.83 11.95
N LEU A 11 5.95 21.76 12.41
CA LEU A 11 6.38 22.39 13.66
C LEU A 11 7.11 23.70 13.37
N ASP A 12 6.99 24.67 14.26
CA ASP A 12 7.86 25.84 14.28
C ASP A 12 9.24 25.48 14.85
N ASP A 13 10.10 26.49 14.99
CA ASP A 13 11.48 26.30 15.41
C ASP A 13 11.56 25.97 16.92
N GLU A 14 10.50 26.29 17.65
CA GLU A 14 10.27 26.01 19.07
C GLU A 14 9.61 24.65 19.32
N GLY A 15 9.14 23.96 18.27
CA GLY A 15 8.52 22.65 18.33
C GLY A 15 7.00 22.65 18.58
N TYR A 16 6.34 23.80 18.46
CA TYR A 16 4.87 23.89 18.49
C TYR A 16 4.28 23.72 17.09
N HIS A 17 3.00 23.31 17.03
CA HIS A 17 2.28 23.21 15.77
C HIS A 17 2.13 24.59 15.13
N ARG A 18 2.57 24.72 13.88
CA ARG A 18 2.31 25.91 13.08
C ARG A 18 0.79 26.07 12.88
N PRO A 19 0.27 27.31 12.77
CA PRO A 19 -1.14 27.52 12.51
C PRO A 19 -1.55 27.09 11.09
N PRO A 20 -2.78 26.58 10.89
CA PRO A 20 -3.34 26.31 9.57
C PRO A 20 -3.33 27.57 8.70
N ARG A 21 -2.89 27.41 7.44
CA ARG A 21 -3.09 28.42 6.39
C ARG A 21 -4.58 28.63 6.13
N SER A 22 -4.91 29.83 5.66
CA SER A 22 -6.27 30.17 5.21
C SER A 22 -6.71 29.34 3.99
N HIS A 23 -5.76 28.97 3.13
CA HIS A 23 -5.99 28.09 1.98
C HIS A 23 -4.71 27.33 1.61
N ALA A 24 -4.86 26.03 1.34
CA ALA A 24 -3.80 25.13 0.91
C ALA A 24 -4.27 24.34 -0.32
N GLY A 25 -3.92 24.81 -1.52
CA GLY A 25 -4.31 24.12 -2.76
C GLY A 25 -3.76 22.69 -2.84
N MET A 26 -4.58 21.76 -3.33
CA MET A 26 -4.21 20.37 -3.57
C MET A 26 -3.04 20.27 -4.56
N ARG A 27 -2.02 19.49 -4.21
CA ARG A 27 -0.89 19.15 -5.10
C ARG A 27 -0.63 17.65 -5.21
N GLY A 28 -1.24 16.86 -4.33
CA GLY A 28 -1.09 15.40 -4.32
C GLY A 28 -1.96 14.72 -5.36
N THR A 29 -1.86 13.39 -5.39
CA THR A 29 -2.69 12.56 -6.27
C THR A 29 -4.13 12.51 -5.77
N GLU A 30 -5.07 12.93 -6.61
CA GLU A 30 -6.51 13.02 -6.31
C GLU A 30 -7.07 11.70 -5.74
N GLU A 31 -6.73 10.56 -6.35
CA GLU A 31 -7.17 9.21 -5.95
C GLU A 31 -6.86 8.84 -4.49
N TRP A 32 -5.82 9.45 -3.91
CA TRP A 32 -5.33 9.18 -2.55
C TRP A 32 -5.59 10.32 -1.58
N SER A 33 -6.23 11.38 -2.05
CA SER A 33 -6.34 12.61 -1.30
C SER A 33 -7.51 12.58 -0.34
N SER A 34 -7.35 13.21 0.82
CA SER A 34 -8.47 13.35 1.76
C SER A 34 -9.38 14.52 1.34
N LEU A 35 -10.64 14.47 1.75
CA LEU A 35 -11.58 15.56 1.49
C LEU A 35 -11.07 16.92 2.00
N ASN A 36 -10.31 16.94 3.10
CA ASN A 36 -9.69 18.16 3.62
C ASN A 36 -8.71 18.77 2.62
N ALA A 37 -7.93 17.94 1.95
CA ALA A 37 -7.01 18.36 0.91
C ALA A 37 -7.75 18.88 -0.34
N GLU A 38 -8.86 18.24 -0.73
CA GLU A 38 -9.69 18.66 -1.88
C GLU A 38 -10.34 20.03 -1.67
N ILE A 39 -10.84 20.30 -0.46
CA ILE A 39 -11.48 21.59 -0.12
C ILE A 39 -10.47 22.68 0.26
N GLY A 40 -9.17 22.39 0.11
CA GLY A 40 -8.09 23.36 0.31
C GLY A 40 -7.80 23.68 1.77
N ARG A 41 -8.10 22.78 2.70
CA ARG A 41 -7.66 22.89 4.10
C ARG A 41 -6.23 22.44 4.24
N ASP A 42 -5.55 23.05 5.20
CA ASP A 42 -4.15 22.74 5.47
C ASP A 42 -4.05 21.32 6.04
N GLN A 43 -3.15 20.52 5.46
CA GLN A 43 -2.96 19.11 5.79
C GLN A 43 -1.98 19.01 6.96
N TRP A 44 -2.41 18.46 8.09
CA TRP A 44 -1.59 18.34 9.31
C TRP A 44 -1.41 16.88 9.72
N TYR A 45 -0.16 16.54 10.07
CA TYR A 45 0.15 15.29 10.77
C TYR A 45 -0.15 15.43 12.27
N LEU A 46 -1.36 15.08 12.70
CA LEU A 46 -1.66 14.90 14.12
C LEU A 46 -1.77 13.41 14.42
N ARG A 47 -0.63 12.81 14.81
CA ARG A 47 -0.57 11.48 15.45
C ARG A 47 -1.45 11.42 16.71
N THR A 48 -1.83 12.57 17.26
CA THR A 48 -2.78 12.75 18.37
C THR A 48 -4.25 12.91 17.98
N LEU A 49 -4.59 13.15 16.70
CA LEU A 49 -5.98 13.36 16.23
C LEU A 49 -6.41 12.51 15.01
N GLY A 50 -5.53 11.67 14.45
CA GLY A 50 -5.94 10.54 13.63
C GLY A 50 -6.56 10.85 12.27
N ARG A 51 -6.19 11.95 11.59
CA ARG A 51 -6.54 12.18 10.17
C ARG A 51 -5.52 13.08 9.46
N ASP A 52 -4.85 12.54 8.44
CA ASP A 52 -4.81 13.03 7.05
C ASP A 52 -3.58 12.47 6.28
N ASP A 53 -2.46 12.17 6.94
CA ASP A 53 -1.27 11.53 6.32
C ASP A 53 -1.18 10.01 6.58
N THR A 54 -2.21 9.46 7.19
CA THR A 54 -2.36 8.02 7.27
C THR A 54 -2.97 7.58 5.94
N PRO A 55 -2.29 6.74 5.11
CA PRO A 55 -2.95 6.23 3.93
C PRO A 55 -4.28 5.63 4.39
N ASP A 56 -5.36 5.86 3.65
CA ASP A 56 -6.67 5.34 4.02
C ASP A 56 -6.53 3.83 4.25
N TYR A 57 -6.40 3.43 5.51
CA TYR A 57 -6.07 2.05 5.86
C TYR A 57 -7.25 1.14 5.51
N PHE A 58 -8.47 1.69 5.47
CA PHE A 58 -9.63 0.98 4.99
C PHE A 58 -9.51 0.72 3.48
N TYR A 59 -9.10 1.72 2.72
CA TYR A 59 -8.82 1.57 1.29
C TYR A 59 -7.66 0.59 1.01
N LEU A 60 -6.53 0.72 1.70
CA LEU A 60 -5.39 -0.20 1.56
C LEU A 60 -5.79 -1.64 1.94
N ALA A 61 -6.57 -1.80 3.01
CA ALA A 61 -7.10 -3.10 3.40
C ALA A 61 -8.05 -3.67 2.34
N MET A 62 -8.86 -2.84 1.68
CA MET A 62 -9.75 -3.24 0.60
C MET A 62 -8.98 -3.73 -0.63
N ILE A 63 -7.99 -2.98 -1.11
CA ILE A 63 -7.10 -3.44 -2.20
C ILE A 63 -6.40 -4.75 -1.82
N LEU A 64 -5.87 -4.82 -0.60
CA LEU A 64 -5.19 -6.02 -0.14
C LEU A 64 -6.14 -7.22 -0.11
N GLN A 65 -7.36 -7.04 0.39
CA GLN A 65 -8.38 -8.09 0.40
C GLN A 65 -8.77 -8.52 -1.02
N GLU A 66 -8.96 -7.57 -1.94
CA GLU A 66 -9.31 -7.85 -3.32
C GLU A 66 -8.20 -8.62 -4.05
N SER A 67 -6.95 -8.17 -3.90
CA SER A 67 -5.79 -8.85 -4.47
C SER A 67 -5.59 -10.25 -3.88
N THR A 68 -5.76 -10.42 -2.56
CA THR A 68 -5.65 -11.72 -1.89
C THR A 68 -6.76 -12.68 -2.33
N GLY A 69 -7.98 -12.17 -2.55
CA GLY A 69 -9.11 -12.94 -3.07
C GLY A 69 -8.90 -13.43 -4.51
N ARG A 70 -8.21 -12.65 -5.35
CA ARG A 70 -7.83 -13.04 -6.72
C ARG A 70 -6.74 -14.12 -6.74
N VAL A 71 -5.77 -14.06 -5.83
CA VAL A 71 -4.72 -15.09 -5.67
C VAL A 71 -5.31 -16.43 -5.20
N LYS A 72 -6.22 -16.41 -4.22
CA LYS A 72 -6.87 -17.64 -3.73
C LYS A 72 -7.78 -18.32 -4.77
N LYS A 73 -8.31 -17.56 -5.73
CA LYS A 73 -9.13 -18.10 -6.84
C LYS A 73 -8.30 -18.66 -8.00
N THR A 74 -7.08 -18.17 -8.19
CA THR A 74 -6.21 -18.59 -9.31
C THR A 74 -5.38 -19.82 -9.01
N GLN A 75 -5.16 -20.15 -7.73
CA GLN A 75 -4.34 -21.29 -7.35
C GLN A 75 -5.14 -22.34 -6.58
N LYS A 76 -5.90 -23.18 -7.30
CA LYS A 76 -6.08 -24.56 -6.82
C LYS A 76 -4.73 -25.26 -7.06
N PRO A 77 -4.05 -25.80 -6.04
CA PRO A 77 -2.88 -26.62 -6.31
C PRO A 77 -3.33 -27.76 -7.23
N GLU A 78 -2.71 -27.88 -8.40
CA GLU A 78 -2.91 -29.05 -9.24
C GLU A 78 -2.60 -30.30 -8.40
N SER A 79 -3.46 -31.31 -8.50
CA SER A 79 -3.18 -32.57 -7.82
C SER A 79 -1.89 -33.16 -8.38
N VAL A 80 -0.95 -33.47 -7.49
CA VAL A 80 0.33 -34.04 -7.87
C VAL A 80 0.09 -35.33 -8.66
N ASN A 81 0.51 -35.36 -9.93
CA ASN A 81 0.44 -36.56 -10.76
C ASN A 81 1.65 -37.45 -10.48
N TYR A 82 1.51 -38.30 -9.46
CA TYR A 82 2.57 -39.21 -9.01
C TYR A 82 3.15 -40.09 -10.12
N LYS A 83 2.32 -40.52 -11.09
CA LYS A 83 2.81 -41.35 -12.21
C LYS A 83 3.81 -40.59 -13.08
N LYS A 84 3.51 -39.34 -13.39
CA LYS A 84 4.40 -38.49 -14.20
C LYS A 84 5.72 -38.23 -13.47
N ALA A 85 5.64 -37.85 -12.19
CA ALA A 85 6.82 -37.58 -11.36
C ALA A 85 7.75 -38.79 -11.23
N MET A 86 7.19 -39.98 -10.99
CA MET A 86 7.99 -41.21 -10.92
C MET A 86 8.65 -41.58 -12.24
N THR A 87 7.99 -41.28 -13.37
CA THR A 87 8.56 -41.54 -14.70
C THR A 87 9.72 -40.59 -15.00
N GLU A 88 9.59 -39.31 -14.68
CA GLU A 88 10.67 -38.32 -14.81
C GLU A 88 11.87 -38.69 -13.94
N ILE A 89 11.65 -39.09 -12.69
CA ILE A 89 12.73 -39.56 -11.79
C ILE A 89 13.45 -40.77 -12.42
N SER A 90 12.71 -41.76 -12.91
CA SER A 90 13.32 -42.95 -13.53
C SER A 90 14.12 -42.65 -14.81
N LEU A 91 13.70 -41.64 -15.58
CA LEU A 91 14.42 -41.21 -16.78
C LEU A 91 15.70 -40.47 -16.41
N LEU A 92 15.64 -39.58 -15.42
CA LEU A 92 16.79 -38.86 -14.90
C LEU A 92 17.81 -39.80 -14.29
N GLU A 93 17.36 -40.82 -13.54
CA GLU A 93 18.23 -41.87 -13.03
C GLU A 93 18.95 -42.61 -14.16
N ARG A 94 18.27 -42.90 -15.28
CA ARG A 94 18.87 -43.58 -16.44
C ARG A 94 19.82 -42.70 -17.25
N GLU A 95 19.63 -41.38 -17.23
CA GLU A 95 20.47 -40.43 -17.98
C GLU A 95 21.71 -40.01 -17.20
N PHE A 96 21.66 -40.02 -15.86
CA PHE A 96 22.75 -39.53 -15.01
C PHE A 96 23.48 -40.63 -14.20
N PHE A 97 22.92 -41.83 -14.05
CA PHE A 97 23.57 -43.01 -13.44
C PHE A 97 23.62 -44.18 -14.44
#